data_AF-A0A7W1CKX5-F1
#
_entry.id   AF-A0A7W1CKX5-F1
#
_cell.length_a   1.000
_cell.length_b   1.000
_cell.length_c   1.000
_cell.angle_alpha   90.00
_cell.angle_beta   90.00
_cell.angle_gamma   90.00
#
_symmetry.space_group_name_H-M   'P 1'
#
loop_
_entity.id
_entity.type
_entity.pdbx_description
1 polymer ?
#
loop_
_entity_poly.entity_id
_entity_poly.type
_entity_poly.pdbx_seq_one_letter_code
_entity_poly.pdbx_strand_id
1 'polypeptide(L)'
;MTDRPARYVKPDVFTRRVFNPLVAGLTKLGLSVKGSRVLQVRGRTTGETRSTVVNLLTLDGVDYLVAPRGATQWVRNLRAAGTGTLRVGRKSEPISAVELPDGAKIDVIRAYLQAWAWEVGKFFDGLTAESPDADILAAASGFPVFRVDPSPFAMSDER
;
A
#
# COMPACT_ATOMS: atom_id res chain seq x y z
N MET A 1 27.82 -0.64 8.74
CA MET A 1 26.51 -0.19 8.23
C MET A 1 25.62 -1.43 8.23
N THR A 2 24.82 -1.58 9.28
CA THR A 2 24.16 -2.86 9.61
C THR A 2 22.84 -2.96 8.85
N ASP A 3 22.77 -3.89 7.90
CA ASP A 3 21.54 -4.25 7.19
C ASP A 3 20.53 -4.83 8.20
N ARG A 4 19.52 -4.03 8.56
CA ARG A 4 18.45 -4.49 9.46
C ARG A 4 17.42 -5.22 8.60
N PRO A 5 17.02 -6.45 8.96
CA PRO A 5 16.09 -7.23 8.14
C PRO A 5 14.75 -6.50 8.01
N ALA A 6 14.23 -6.46 6.77
CA ALA A 6 12.95 -5.84 6.46
C ALA A 6 11.83 -6.37 7.37
N ARG A 7 11.17 -5.47 8.09
CA ARG A 7 10.04 -5.79 8.97
C ARG A 7 8.94 -6.52 8.19
N TYR A 8 8.61 -7.73 8.62
CA TYR A 8 7.50 -8.52 8.11
C TYR A 8 6.72 -9.15 9.25
N VAL A 9 5.52 -8.64 9.51
CA VAL A 9 4.60 -9.24 10.49
C VAL A 9 3.89 -10.41 9.81
N LYS A 10 4.27 -11.64 10.18
CA LYS A 10 3.63 -12.87 9.70
C LYS A 10 2.15 -12.86 10.12
N PRO A 11 1.20 -13.22 9.24
CA PRO A 11 -0.20 -13.34 9.61
C PRO A 11 -0.38 -14.54 10.55
N ASP A 12 -1.07 -14.33 11.68
CA ASP A 12 -1.59 -15.44 12.49
C ASP A 12 -2.69 -16.19 11.73
N VAL A 13 -2.96 -17.45 12.07
CA VAL A 13 -3.90 -18.37 11.37
C VAL A 13 -5.30 -17.77 11.25
N PHE A 14 -5.69 -16.93 12.22
CA PHE A 14 -6.92 -16.14 12.19
C PHE A 14 -6.93 -15.11 11.04
N THR A 15 -5.81 -14.44 10.76
CA THR A 15 -5.65 -13.47 9.66
C THR A 15 -5.73 -14.13 8.27
N ARG A 16 -5.37 -15.42 8.17
CA ARG A 16 -5.53 -16.23 6.95
C ARG A 16 -7.02 -16.40 6.56
N ARG A 17 -7.94 -16.31 7.54
CA ARG A 17 -9.40 -16.32 7.36
C ARG A 17 -10.03 -14.92 7.35
N VAL A 18 -9.38 -13.90 7.90
CA VAL A 18 -9.92 -12.53 8.02
C VAL A 18 -9.62 -11.62 6.82
N PHE A 19 -8.77 -12.02 5.86
CA PHE A 19 -8.88 -11.50 4.48
C PHE A 19 -10.07 -12.17 3.80
N ASN A 20 -11.26 -11.86 4.31
CA ASN A 20 -12.50 -12.46 3.90
C ASN A 20 -12.73 -12.09 2.42
N PRO A 21 -12.99 -13.05 1.52
CA PRO A 21 -13.51 -12.76 0.17
C PRO A 21 -14.71 -11.81 0.19
N LEU A 22 -15.39 -11.65 1.34
CA LEU A 22 -16.38 -10.60 1.59
C LEU A 22 -15.84 -9.16 1.52
N VAL A 23 -14.68 -8.81 2.08
CA VAL A 23 -14.14 -7.43 2.00
C VAL A 23 -13.66 -7.13 0.58
N ALA A 24 -12.97 -8.09 -0.06
CA ALA A 24 -12.64 -8.01 -1.48
C ALA A 24 -13.91 -7.96 -2.36
N GLY A 25 -15.00 -8.63 -1.95
CA GLY A 25 -16.32 -8.59 -2.59
C GLY A 25 -17.01 -7.23 -2.45
N LEU A 26 -16.97 -6.62 -1.27
CA LEU A 26 -17.56 -5.30 -1.00
C LEU A 26 -16.81 -4.18 -1.73
N THR A 27 -15.47 -4.24 -1.80
CA THR A 27 -14.67 -3.31 -2.63
C THR A 27 -14.93 -3.52 -4.13
N LYS A 28 -15.11 -4.78 -4.59
CA LYS A 28 -15.51 -5.09 -5.97
C LYS A 28 -16.92 -4.58 -6.32
N LEU A 29 -17.82 -4.47 -5.34
CA LEU A 29 -19.17 -3.93 -5.47
C LEU A 29 -19.23 -2.38 -5.42
N GLY A 30 -18.09 -1.70 -5.34
CA GLY A 30 -18.05 -0.22 -5.36
C GLY A 30 -18.31 0.44 -4.00
N LEU A 31 -18.44 -0.34 -2.93
CA LEU A 31 -18.50 0.16 -1.55
C LEU A 31 -17.06 0.36 -1.05
N SER A 32 -16.42 1.45 -1.48
CA SER A 32 -15.07 1.79 -1.04
C SER A 32 -15.13 2.37 0.37
N VAL A 33 -14.48 1.72 1.34
CA VAL A 33 -14.13 2.37 2.61
C VAL A 33 -13.05 3.40 2.29
N LYS A 34 -13.39 4.69 2.39
CA LYS A 34 -12.45 5.83 2.43
C LYS A 34 -11.17 5.66 1.58
N GLY A 35 -11.30 5.53 0.26
CA GLY A 35 -10.14 5.52 -0.65
C GLY A 35 -9.52 4.14 -0.95
N SER A 36 -10.12 3.03 -0.52
CA SER A 36 -9.62 1.70 -0.88
C SER A 36 -9.61 1.47 -2.41
N ARG A 37 -8.58 0.76 -2.88
CA ARG A 37 -8.38 0.30 -4.25
C ARG A 37 -7.98 -1.16 -4.26
N VAL A 38 -8.31 -1.88 -5.33
CA VAL A 38 -7.67 -3.16 -5.62
C VAL A 38 -6.41 -2.88 -6.42
N LEU A 39 -5.24 -3.14 -5.83
CA LEU A 39 -3.96 -3.15 -6.53
C LEU A 39 -3.76 -4.50 -7.21
N GLN A 40 -3.56 -4.46 -8.52
CA GLN A 40 -3.11 -5.58 -9.33
C GLN A 40 -1.64 -5.39 -9.70
N VAL A 41 -0.80 -6.37 -9.38
CA VAL A 41 0.64 -6.33 -9.66
C VAL A 41 1.12 -7.70 -10.12
N ARG A 42 2.02 -7.74 -11.11
CA ARG A 42 2.63 -9.01 -11.56
C ARG A 42 3.47 -9.63 -10.45
N GLY A 43 3.29 -10.93 -10.23
CA GLY A 43 4.11 -11.70 -9.31
C GLY A 43 5.54 -11.81 -9.81
N ARG A 44 6.52 -11.34 -9.02
CA ARG A 44 7.94 -11.33 -9.44
C ARG A 44 8.54 -12.71 -9.72
N THR A 45 7.95 -13.77 -9.16
CA THR A 45 8.42 -15.15 -9.33
C THR A 45 7.61 -15.89 -10.38
N THR A 46 6.28 -15.71 -10.39
CA THR A 46 5.36 -16.51 -11.23
C THR A 46 4.89 -15.78 -12.48
N GLY A 47 5.10 -14.47 -12.61
CA GLY A 47 4.54 -13.64 -13.68
C GLY A 47 3.02 -13.39 -13.57
N GLU A 48 2.28 -14.26 -12.88
CA GLU A 48 0.83 -14.13 -12.66
C GLU A 48 0.43 -12.81 -11.98
N THR A 49 -0.68 -12.21 -12.42
CA THR A 49 -1.28 -11.04 -11.77
C THR A 49 -1.82 -11.40 -10.38
N ARG A 50 -1.32 -10.71 -9.35
CA ARG A 50 -1.80 -10.82 -7.97
C ARG A 50 -2.61 -9.59 -7.60
N SER A 51 -3.72 -9.78 -6.90
CA SER A 51 -4.61 -8.70 -6.47
C SER A 51 -4.62 -8.57 -4.95
N THR A 52 -4.63 -7.33 -4.44
CA THR A 52 -4.75 -7.05 -3.01
C THR A 52 -5.50 -5.74 -2.80
N VAL A 53 -6.16 -5.57 -1.65
CA VAL A 53 -6.81 -4.31 -1.30
C VAL A 53 -5.80 -3.41 -0.59
N VAL A 54 -5.69 -2.16 -1.04
CA VAL A 54 -4.81 -1.13 -0.48
C VAL A 54 -5.59 0.16 -0.29
N ASN A 55 -5.12 1.05 0.57
CA ASN A 55 -5.66 2.40 0.69
C ASN A 55 -4.78 3.36 -0.11
N LEU A 56 -5.39 4.12 -1.01
CA LEU A 56 -4.72 5.18 -1.77
C LEU A 56 -4.84 6.49 -0.99
N LEU A 57 -3.71 7.06 -0.58
CA LEU A 57 -3.62 8.34 0.10
C LEU A 57 -3.26 9.43 -0.89
N THR A 58 -4.11 10.43 -1.06
CA THR A 58 -3.75 11.66 -1.76
C THR A 58 -3.30 12.69 -0.74
N LEU A 59 -2.06 13.17 -0.86
CA LEU A 59 -1.48 14.24 -0.04
C LEU A 59 -0.87 15.27 -0.99
N ASP A 60 -1.32 16.53 -0.87
CA ASP A 60 -0.86 17.65 -1.70
C ASP A 60 -0.94 17.38 -3.21
N GLY A 61 -2.00 16.67 -3.64
CA GLY A 61 -2.22 16.31 -5.04
C GLY A 61 -1.38 15.14 -5.55
N VAL A 62 -0.58 14.50 -4.68
CA VAL A 62 0.23 13.33 -5.01
C VAL A 62 -0.37 12.09 -4.34
N ASP A 63 -0.43 10.99 -5.09
CA ASP A 63 -0.96 9.73 -4.60
C ASP A 63 0.12 8.83 -4.01
N TYR A 64 -0.22 8.15 -2.91
CA TYR A 64 0.68 7.28 -2.17
C TYR A 64 0.00 5.96 -1.78
N LEU A 65 0.79 4.90 -1.81
CA LEU A 65 0.46 3.61 -1.19
C LEU A 65 1.37 3.40 0.02
N VAL A 66 0.77 3.13 1.17
CA VAL A 66 1.48 2.81 2.40
C VAL A 66 1.27 1.32 2.71
N ALA A 67 2.33 0.66 3.19
CA ALA A 67 2.28 -0.73 3.63
C ALA A 67 2.41 -0.83 5.17
N PRO A 68 1.31 -0.68 5.93
CA PRO A 68 1.34 -0.80 7.40
C PRO A 68 1.93 -2.12 7.90
N ARG A 69 1.80 -3.19 7.11
CA ARG A 69 2.29 -4.54 7.46
C ARG A 69 3.72 -4.82 6.97
N GLY A 70 4.44 -3.79 6.54
CA GLY A 70 5.81 -3.90 6.05
C GLY A 70 5.91 -4.57 4.68
N ALA A 71 7.03 -5.28 4.44
CA ALA A 71 7.39 -5.85 3.15
C ALA A 71 6.59 -7.13 2.79
N THR A 72 5.28 -6.97 2.61
CA THR A 72 4.37 -8.03 2.15
C THR A 72 4.64 -8.44 0.70
N GLN A 73 3.92 -9.45 0.18
CA GLN A 73 4.16 -9.94 -1.19
C GLN A 73 3.84 -8.89 -2.25
N TRP A 74 2.81 -8.06 -2.07
CA TRP A 74 2.49 -7.01 -3.04
C TRP A 74 3.58 -5.94 -3.08
N VAL A 75 4.18 -5.58 -1.93
CA VAL A 75 5.32 -4.64 -1.86
C VAL A 75 6.49 -5.19 -2.65
N ARG A 76 6.87 -6.45 -2.40
CA ARG A 76 7.99 -7.09 -3.09
C ARG A 76 7.75 -7.22 -4.59
N ASN A 77 6.51 -7.48 -4.99
CA ASN A 77 6.14 -7.53 -6.40
C ASN A 77 6.18 -6.15 -7.04
N LEU A 78 5.67 -5.11 -6.36
CA LEU A 78 5.66 -3.74 -6.88
C LEU A 78 7.07 -3.17 -7.01
N ARG A 79 7.97 -3.44 -6.05
CA ARG A 79 9.40 -3.11 -6.16
C ARG A 79 10.05 -3.71 -7.40
N ALA A 80 9.70 -4.96 -7.73
CA ALA A 80 10.27 -5.65 -8.87
C ALA A 80 9.66 -5.20 -10.20
N ALA A 81 8.35 -4.92 -10.22
CA ALA A 81 7.61 -4.57 -11.43
C ALA A 81 7.68 -3.07 -11.77
N GLY A 82 7.81 -2.20 -10.77
CA GLY A 82 7.73 -0.74 -10.89
C GLY A 82 6.36 -0.20 -11.31
N THR A 83 5.42 -1.08 -11.69
CA THR A 83 4.11 -0.74 -12.24
C THR A 83 3.02 -1.68 -11.73
N GLY A 84 1.78 -1.24 -11.87
CA GLY A 84 0.60 -2.02 -11.53
C GLY A 84 -0.69 -1.37 -12.05
N THR A 85 -1.82 -1.86 -11.56
CA THR A 85 -3.13 -1.28 -11.88
C THR A 85 -3.93 -1.10 -10.60
N LEU A 86 -4.45 0.11 -10.37
CA LEU A 86 -5.42 0.37 -9.32
C LEU A 86 -6.83 0.25 -9.89
N ARG A 87 -7.72 -0.42 -9.15
CA ARG A 87 -9.12 -0.60 -9.55
C ARG A 87 -10.08 -0.14 -8.47
N VAL A 88 -11.16 0.51 -8.89
CA VAL A 88 -12.31 0.86 -8.05
C VAL A 88 -13.59 0.73 -8.86
N GLY A 89 -14.50 -0.16 -8.43
CA GLY A 89 -15.66 -0.54 -9.21
C GLY A 89 -15.26 -0.99 -10.63
N ARG A 90 -15.76 -0.27 -11.65
CA ARG A 90 -15.43 -0.53 -13.07
C ARG A 90 -14.18 0.19 -13.57
N LYS A 91 -13.68 1.19 -12.84
CA LYS A 91 -12.51 1.96 -13.25
C LYS A 91 -11.23 1.17 -13.01
N SER A 92 -10.30 1.30 -13.95
CA SER A 92 -9.01 0.63 -13.95
C SER A 92 -7.96 1.65 -14.39
N GLU A 93 -6.99 1.91 -13.53
CA GLU A 93 -6.00 2.97 -13.68
C GLU A 93 -4.61 2.33 -13.65
N PRO A 94 -3.92 2.25 -14.79
CA PRO A 94 -2.52 1.84 -14.85
C PRO A 94 -1.65 2.86 -14.11
N ILE A 95 -0.73 2.36 -13.28
CA ILE A 95 0.13 3.19 -12.45
C ILE A 95 1.60 2.79 -12.57
N SER A 96 2.47 3.77 -12.37
CA SER A 96 3.86 3.55 -11.99
C SER A 96 4.04 3.88 -10.51
N ALA A 97 4.98 3.22 -9.85
CA ALA A 97 5.20 3.36 -8.42
C ALA A 97 6.68 3.47 -8.09
N VAL A 98 7.04 4.49 -7.30
CA VAL A 98 8.42 4.72 -6.84
C VAL A 98 8.45 4.68 -5.31
N GLU A 99 9.27 3.79 -4.74
CA GLU A 99 9.42 3.71 -3.30
C GLU A 99 10.19 4.94 -2.76
N LEU A 100 9.65 5.56 -1.72
CA LEU A 100 10.27 6.71 -1.07
C LEU A 100 11.42 6.27 -0.15
N PRO A 101 12.51 7.07 -0.07
CA PRO A 101 13.49 6.92 1.00
C PRO A 101 12.88 7.29 2.35
N ASP A 102 13.41 6.74 3.44
CA ASP A 102 12.82 6.87 4.79
C ASP A 102 12.60 8.32 5.24
N GLY A 103 13.53 9.22 4.93
CA GLY A 103 13.42 10.64 5.27
C GLY A 103 12.25 11.37 4.61
N ALA A 104 11.72 10.85 3.50
CA ALA A 104 10.58 11.43 2.78
C ALA A 104 9.22 10.86 3.22
N LYS A 105 9.19 9.94 4.20
CA LYS A 105 7.96 9.24 4.59
C LYS A 105 7.19 9.90 5.73
N ILE A 106 7.79 10.84 6.44
CA ILE A 106 7.25 11.37 7.71
C ILE A 106 5.84 11.94 7.51
N ASP A 107 5.69 12.90 6.60
CA ASP A 107 4.40 13.55 6.33
C ASP A 107 3.37 12.57 5.77
N VAL A 108 3.81 11.65 4.91
CA VAL A 108 2.94 10.63 4.31
C VAL A 108 2.42 9.66 5.37
N ILE A 109 3.29 9.16 6.27
CA ILE A 109 2.90 8.27 7.36
C ILE A 109 1.97 8.99 8.33
N ARG A 110 2.26 10.26 8.65
CA ARG A 110 1.42 11.09 9.52
C ARG A 110 0.02 11.25 8.93
N ALA A 111 -0.09 11.68 7.68
CA ALA A 111 -1.36 11.82 6.97
C ALA A 111 -2.11 10.48 6.86
N TYR A 112 -1.39 9.38 6.63
CA TYR A 112 -1.97 8.04 6.59
C TYR A 112 -2.58 7.64 7.94
N LEU A 113 -1.87 7.91 9.04
CA LEU A 113 -2.38 7.65 10.40
C LEU A 113 -3.60 8.52 10.72
N GLN A 114 -3.60 9.80 10.34
CA GLN A 114 -4.78 10.67 10.51
C GLN A 114 -6.01 10.10 9.79
N ALA A 115 -5.82 9.54 8.59
CA ALA A 115 -6.92 9.03 7.79
C ALA A 115 -7.43 7.65 8.24
N TRP A 116 -6.54 6.73 8.65
CA TRP A 116 -6.87 5.32 8.86
C TRP A 116 -6.39 4.69 10.17
N ALA A 117 -5.89 5.44 11.15
CA ALA A 117 -5.43 4.85 12.43
C ALA A 117 -6.51 3.97 13.11
N TRP A 118 -7.79 4.32 12.99
CA TRP A 118 -8.91 3.52 13.49
C TRP A 118 -8.98 2.10 12.88
N GLU A 119 -8.49 1.92 11.66
CA GLU A 119 -8.50 0.65 10.92
C GLU A 119 -7.14 -0.08 11.04
N VAL A 120 -6.04 0.66 10.95
CA VAL A 120 -4.69 0.11 10.76
C VAL A 120 -3.72 0.38 11.91
N GLY A 121 -4.12 1.18 12.92
CA GLY A 121 -3.22 1.69 13.97
C GLY A 121 -2.47 0.60 14.72
N LYS A 122 -3.07 -0.58 14.88
CA LYS A 122 -2.42 -1.75 15.50
C LYS A 122 -1.15 -2.24 14.79
N PHE A 123 -0.92 -1.85 13.54
CA PHE A 123 0.28 -2.22 12.78
C PHE A 123 1.44 -1.23 12.93
N PHE A 124 1.17 -0.06 13.51
CA PHE A 124 2.12 1.03 13.66
C PHE A 124 2.83 1.05 15.03
N ASP A 125 2.76 -0.04 15.79
CA ASP A 125 3.46 -0.22 17.09
C ASP A 125 3.29 0.96 18.08
N GLY A 126 2.10 1.56 18.10
CA GLY A 126 1.80 2.68 18.99
C GLY A 126 2.16 4.06 18.44
N LEU A 127 2.72 4.16 17.23
CA LEU A 127 2.82 5.45 16.54
C LEU A 127 1.43 5.99 16.20
N THR A 128 1.26 7.30 16.40
CA THR A 128 0.06 8.05 16.06
C THR A 128 0.40 9.20 15.13
N ALA A 129 -0.63 9.88 14.64
CA ALA A 129 -0.45 11.08 13.82
C ALA A 129 0.18 12.25 14.58
N GLU A 130 0.23 12.18 15.90
CA GLU A 130 0.78 13.19 16.80
C GLU A 130 2.20 12.83 17.26
N SER A 131 2.70 11.63 16.92
CA SER A 131 4.05 11.22 17.27
C SER A 131 5.10 12.22 16.74
N PRO A 132 6.21 12.44 17.48
CA PRO A 132 7.34 13.23 17.01
C PRO A 132 7.91 12.70 15.69
N ASP A 133 8.46 13.60 14.86
CA ASP A 133 9.09 13.22 13.59
C ASP A 133 10.21 12.20 13.76
N ALA A 134 10.98 12.30 14.84
CA ALA A 134 12.07 11.37 15.15
C ALA A 134 11.56 9.94 15.33
N ASP A 135 10.39 9.74 15.95
CA ASP A 135 9.82 8.42 16.20
C ASP A 135 9.26 7.81 14.91
N ILE A 136 8.59 8.63 14.10
CA ILE A 136 8.09 8.22 12.78
C ILE A 136 9.28 7.85 11.88
N LEU A 137 10.33 8.67 11.87
CA LEU A 137 11.54 8.44 11.08
C LEU A 137 12.25 7.15 11.51
N ALA A 138 12.37 6.90 12.82
CA ALA A 138 13.00 5.69 13.34
C ALA A 138 12.27 4.41 12.89
N ALA A 139 10.95 4.48 12.72
CA ALA A 139 10.14 3.36 12.26
C ALA A 139 9.92 3.31 10.74
N ALA A 140 10.28 4.37 10.00
CA ALA A 140 9.97 4.55 8.58
C ALA A 140 10.44 3.40 7.67
N SER A 141 11.59 2.78 8.00
CA SER A 141 12.11 1.60 7.30
C SER A 141 11.17 0.38 7.36
N GLY A 142 10.33 0.31 8.39
CA GLY A 142 9.33 -0.72 8.60
C GLY A 142 8.05 -0.53 7.79
N PHE A 143 7.84 0.66 7.21
CA PHE A 143 6.66 1.03 6.44
C PHE A 143 7.06 1.43 5.02
N PRO A 144 7.08 0.48 4.07
CA PRO A 144 7.22 0.80 2.65
C PRO A 144 6.14 1.80 2.22
N VAL A 145 6.57 2.87 1.54
CA VAL A 145 5.70 3.92 1.00
C VAL A 145 6.08 4.12 -0.46
N PHE A 146 5.08 4.10 -1.34
CA PHE A 146 5.27 4.31 -2.77
C PHE A 146 4.54 5.57 -3.18
N ARG A 147 5.23 6.50 -3.85
CA ARG A 147 4.58 7.51 -4.69
C ARG A 147 3.99 6.81 -5.90
N VAL A 148 2.76 7.17 -6.24
CA VAL A 148 2.02 6.62 -7.36
C VAL A 148 1.81 7.73 -8.38
N ASP A 149 2.25 7.46 -9.60
CA ASP A 149 2.06 8.35 -10.73
C ASP A 149 1.20 7.62 -11.77
N PRO A 150 0.23 8.28 -12.43
CA PRO A 150 -0.47 7.71 -13.57
C PRO A 150 0.54 7.16 -14.59
N SER A 151 0.36 5.92 -15.03
CA SER A 151 1.27 5.36 -16.04
C SER A 151 1.07 6.15 -17.34
N PRO A 152 2.13 6.72 -17.94
CA PRO A 152 2.04 7.37 -19.25
C PRO A 152 1.72 6.35 -20.36
N PHE A 153 1.96 5.07 -20.08
CA PHE A 153 1.52 3.94 -20.90
C PHE A 153 0.26 3.38 -20.25
N ALA A 154 -0.86 4.10 -20.38
CA ALA A 154 -2.13 3.42 -20.32
C ALA A 154 -2.07 2.33 -21.39
N MET A 155 -2.32 1.06 -21.01
CA MET A 155 -2.59 0.07 -22.04
C MET A 155 -3.86 0.55 -22.74
N SER A 156 -3.67 1.15 -23.91
CA SER A 156 -4.67 1.25 -24.95
C SER A 156 -5.09 -0.18 -25.24
N ASP A 157 -6.09 -0.68 -24.52
CA ASP A 157 -6.77 -1.88 -24.97
C ASP A 157 -7.72 -1.43 -26.06
N GLU A 158 -7.32 -1.76 -27.28
CA GLU A 158 -8.15 -1.71 -28.48
C GLU A 158 -9.34 -2.67 -28.32
N ARG A 159 -10.50 -2.16 -28.74
CA ARG A 159 -11.79 -2.82 -29.09
C ARG A 159 -12.84 -2.98 -28.00
#